data_AF-A0A484TNV5-F1
#
_entry.id   AF-A0A484TNV5-F1
#
_cell.length_a   1.000
_cell.length_b   1.000
_cell.length_c   1.000
_cell.angle_alpha   90.00
_cell.angle_beta   90.00
_cell.angle_gamma   90.00
#
_symmetry.space_group_name_H-M   'P 1'
#
loop_
_entity.id
_entity.type
_entity.pdbx_description
1 polymer ?
#
loop_
_entity_poly.entity_id
_entity_poly.type
_entity_poly.pdbx_seq_one_letter_code
_entity_poly.pdbx_strand_id
1 'polypeptide(L)' 'MLYLPRVITAQQLPEAQALIPTPSAGKKQTGTIIVSTLDEIFSLDNARHIERANQIELRLVDQDLIDSYADMYQSAD' A
#
# COMPACT_ATOMS: atom_id res chain seq x y z
N MET A 1 6.19 2.47 -3.75
CA MET A 1 5.61 1.17 -3.32
C MET A 1 5.60 1.15 -1.80
N LEU A 2 4.56 0.58 -1.20
CA LEU A 2 4.39 0.47 0.24
C LEU A 2 4.10 -0.98 0.61
N TYR A 3 4.72 -1.51 1.65
CA TYR A 3 4.36 -2.79 2.23
C TYR A 3 3.58 -2.57 3.51
N LEU A 4 2.47 -3.30 3.68
CA LEU A 4 1.74 -3.35 4.94
C LEU A 4 1.61 -4.81 5.41
N PRO A 5 1.82 -5.12 6.71
CA PRO A 5 1.68 -6.47 7.28
C PRO A 5 0.20 -6.86 7.50
N ARG A 6 -0.63 -6.59 6.51
CA ARG A 6 -2.07 -6.92 6.50
C ARG A 6 -2.54 -7.23 5.09
N VAL A 7 -3.65 -7.96 4.99
CA VAL A 7 -4.28 -8.30 3.71
C VAL A 7 -5.10 -7.09 3.24
N ILE A 8 -4.70 -6.52 2.10
CA ILE A 8 -5.42 -5.42 1.44
C ILE A 8 -6.04 -5.95 0.16
N THR A 9 -7.33 -5.69 -0.04
CA THR A 9 -8.08 -6.14 -1.21
C THR A 9 -8.26 -5.01 -2.24
N ALA A 10 -8.50 -5.36 -3.50
CA ALA A 10 -8.78 -4.38 -4.56
C ALA A 10 -10.06 -3.57 -4.30
N GLN A 11 -11.00 -4.11 -3.51
CA GLN A 11 -12.19 -3.39 -3.09
C GLN A 11 -11.86 -2.29 -2.07
N GLN A 12 -10.91 -2.53 -1.17
CA GLN A 12 -10.45 -1.55 -0.19
C GLN A 12 -9.54 -0.48 -0.79
N LEU A 13 -8.79 -0.83 -1.84
CA LEU A 13 -7.81 0.08 -2.45
C LEU A 13 -7.86 0.02 -3.99
N PRO A 14 -8.94 0.50 -4.61
CA PRO A 14 -9.10 0.49 -6.07
C PRO A 14 -8.11 1.41 -6.81
N GLU A 15 -7.52 2.38 -6.11
CA GLU A 15 -6.55 3.33 -6.66
C GLU A 15 -5.17 2.70 -6.93
N ALA A 16 -4.87 1.56 -6.29
CA ALA A 16 -3.63 0.83 -6.52
C ALA A 16 -3.60 0.19 -7.90
N GLN A 17 -2.49 0.32 -8.63
CA GLN A 17 -2.31 -0.35 -9.91
C GLN A 17 -1.97 -1.84 -9.76
N ALA A 18 -1.39 -2.23 -8.63
CA ALA A 18 -1.28 -3.64 -8.26
C ALA A 18 -1.27 -3.81 -6.74
N LEU A 19 -1.81 -4.95 -6.30
CA LEU A 19 -1.73 -5.45 -4.94
C LEU A 19 -1.05 -6.82 -5.00
N ILE A 20 0.15 -6.93 -4.42
CA ILE A 20 0.96 -8.14 -4.48
C ILE A 20 0.89 -8.84 -3.11
N PRO A 21 0.23 -10.01 -3.01
CA PRO A 21 0.20 -10.80 -1.79
C PRO A 21 1.62 -11.20 -1.36
N THR A 22 1.92 -11.05 -0.07
CA THR A 22 3.19 -11.46 0.52
C THR A 22 2.96 -12.34 1.74
N PRO A 23 3.63 -13.49 1.89
CA PRO A 23 4.44 -14.18 0.87
C PRO A 23 3.63 -14.61 -0.35
N SER A 24 4.33 -14.92 -1.44
CA SER A 24 3.78 -15.38 -2.71
C SER A 24 2.89 -16.63 -2.56
N ALA A 25 2.09 -16.91 -3.61
CA ALA A 25 1.11 -17.99 -3.65
C ALA A 25 1.60 -19.33 -3.07
N GLY A 26 0.73 -20.02 -2.34
CA GLY A 26 1.02 -21.30 -1.69
C GLY A 26 1.43 -21.18 -0.21
N LYS A 27 1.55 -19.97 0.33
CA LYS A 27 1.74 -19.69 1.76
C LYS A 27 0.64 -18.77 2.28
N LYS A 28 0.39 -18.78 3.60
CA LYS A 28 -0.53 -17.84 4.23
C LYS A 28 -0.02 -16.41 3.98
N GLN A 29 -0.85 -15.59 3.37
CA GLN A 29 -0.55 -14.17 3.18
C GLN A 29 -0.46 -13.48 4.54
N THR A 30 0.66 -12.79 4.78
CA THR A 30 0.94 -12.02 5.99
C THR A 30 0.98 -10.52 5.71
N GLY A 31 0.97 -10.11 4.45
CA GLY A 31 1.00 -8.72 4.06
C GLY A 31 0.69 -8.49 2.59
N THR A 32 0.75 -7.24 2.19
CA THR A 32 0.46 -6.80 0.83
C THR A 32 1.44 -5.71 0.43
N ILE A 33 2.05 -5.84 -0.74
CA ILE A 33 2.77 -4.75 -1.39
C ILE A 33 1.77 -3.99 -2.27
N ILE A 34 1.64 -2.70 -2.00
CA ILE A 34 0.78 -1.77 -2.72
C ILE A 34 1.64 -1.00 -3.73
N VAL A 35 1.22 -1.05 -5.00
CA VAL A 35 1.93 -0.45 -6.13
C VAL A 35 1.10 0.68 -6.72
N SER A 36 1.62 1.91 -6.62
CA SER A 36 1.01 3.10 -7.24
C SER A 36 1.31 3.20 -8.74
N THR A 37 2.50 2.76 -9.16
CA THR A 37 2.94 2.83 -10.56
C THR A 37 3.41 1.44 -11.00
N LEU A 38 2.74 0.90 -12.00
CA LEU A 38 3.01 -0.37 -12.67
C LEU A 38 3.44 -0.06 -14.12
N ASP A 39 4.31 -0.89 -14.69
CA ASP A 39 4.79 -0.82 -16.08
C ASP A 39 5.61 0.44 -16.45
N GLU A 40 5.85 1.35 -15.51
CA GLU A 40 6.72 2.52 -15.66
C GLU A 40 7.46 2.85 -14.35
N ILE A 41 8.53 3.66 -14.43
CA ILE A 41 9.28 4.10 -13.26
C ILE A 41 8.51 5.23 -12.56
N PHE A 42 8.27 5.10 -11.26
CA PHE A 42 7.71 6.19 -10.45
C PHE A 42 8.61 7.43 -10.54
N SER A 43 8.00 8.60 -10.71
CA SER A 43 8.72 9.86 -10.91
C SER A 43 8.00 10.99 -10.20
N LEU A 44 8.76 11.83 -9.49
CA LEU A 44 8.24 13.02 -8.82
C LEU A 44 7.88 14.13 -9.80
N ASP A 45 8.43 14.10 -11.02
CA ASP A 45 8.13 15.05 -12.09
C ASP A 45 6.84 14.71 -12.84
N ASN A 46 6.28 13.52 -12.60
CA ASN A 46 5.02 13.09 -13.20
C ASN A 46 3.88 13.30 -12.18
N ALA A 47 3.09 14.36 -12.37
CA ALA A 47 1.98 14.70 -11.50
C ALA A 47 0.97 13.54 -11.30
N ARG A 48 0.77 12.68 -12.30
CA ARG A 48 -0.14 11.52 -12.21
C ARG A 48 0.39 10.46 -11.22
N HIS A 49 1.71 10.30 -11.14
CA HIS A 49 2.33 9.38 -10.19
C HIS A 49 2.14 9.87 -8.76
N ILE A 50 2.36 11.16 -8.54
CA ILE A 50 2.15 11.81 -7.23
C ILE A 50 0.69 11.73 -6.82
N GLU A 51 -0.22 12.14 -7.70
CA GLU A 51 -1.65 12.16 -7.41
C GLU A 51 -2.15 10.78 -6.97
N ARG A 52 -1.79 9.72 -7.70
CA ARG A 52 -2.22 8.36 -7.34
C ARG A 52 -1.61 7.87 -6.04
N ALA A 53 -0.33 8.15 -5.78
CA ALA A 53 0.29 7.81 -4.50
C ALA A 53 -0.44 8.50 -3.33
N ASN A 54 -0.76 9.79 -3.48
CA ASN A 54 -1.51 10.54 -2.48
C ASN A 54 -2.92 9.99 -2.27
N GLN A 55 -3.64 9.63 -3.35
CA GLN A 55 -4.98 9.04 -3.23
C GLN A 55 -4.94 7.69 -2.51
N ILE A 56 -3.90 6.87 -2.76
CA ILE A 56 -3.66 5.63 -2.03
C ILE A 56 -3.47 5.91 -0.54
N GLU A 57 -2.62 6.88 -0.18
CA GLU A 57 -2.37 7.24 1.23
C GLU A 57 -3.64 7.73 1.92
N LEU A 58 -4.40 8.63 1.28
CA LEU A 58 -5.68 9.12 1.80
C LEU A 58 -6.69 7.98 2.00
N ARG A 59 -6.81 7.06 1.04
CA ARG A 59 -7.71 5.90 1.12
C ARG A 59 -7.34 4.95 2.26
N LEU A 60 -6.06 4.76 2.50
CA LEU A 60 -5.56 3.92 3.60
C LEU A 60 -5.86 4.56 4.94
N VAL A 61 -5.68 5.88 5.08
CA VAL A 61 -6.02 6.62 6.31
C VAL A 61 -7.54 6.60 6.57
N ASP A 62 -8.36 6.86 5.55
CA ASP A 62 -9.84 6.91 5.65
C ASP A 62 -10.46 5.60 6.15
N GLN A 63 -9.76 4.47 5.99
CA GLN A 63 -10.20 3.14 6.42
C GLN A 63 -9.41 2.58 7.61
N ASP A 64 -8.57 3.38 8.28
CA ASP A 64 -7.67 2.94 9.37
C ASP A 64 -6.77 1.75 8.96
N LEU A 65 -6.37 1.70 7.69
CA LEU A 65 -5.56 0.64 7.11
C LEU A 65 -4.05 0.91 7.22
N ILE A 66 -3.64 2.10 7.63
CA ILE A 66 -2.25 2.48 7.85
C ILE A 66 -2.06 3.01 9.27
N ASP A 67 -1.05 2.49 9.95
CA ASP A 67 -0.70 2.91 11.30
C ASP A 67 0.16 4.18 11.22
N SER A 68 0.07 5.06 12.23
CA SER A 68 1.01 6.17 12.31
C SER A 68 2.42 5.64 12.63
N TYR A 69 3.45 6.44 12.34
CA TYR A 69 4.81 6.08 12.74
C TYR A 69 4.92 5.83 14.26
N ALA A 70 4.19 6.57 15.09
CA ALA A 70 4.22 6.39 16.54
C ALA A 70 3.66 5.02 16.96
N ASP A 71 2.56 4.59 16.34
CA ASP A 71 1.92 3.30 16.63
C ASP A 71 2.83 2.13 16.23
N MET A 72 3.55 2.26 15.12
CA MET A 72 4.48 1.24 14.64
C MET A 72 5.61 0.96 15.65
N TYR A 73 6.18 1.98 16.27
CA TYR A 73 7.28 1.81 17.25
C TYR A 73 6.81 1.35 18.62
N GLN A 74 5.56 1.61 19.00
CA GLN A 74 4.99 1.14 20.28
C GLN A 74 4.58 -0.34 20.26
N SER A 75 4.38 -0.91 19.06
CA SER A 75 3.98 -2.32 18.89
C SER A 75 5.14 -3.34 18.93
N ALA A 76 6.38 -2.87 19.13
CA ALA A 76 7.59 -3.68 19.07
C ALA A 76 8.13 -4.14 20.46
N ASP A 77 7.42 -3.83 21.55
CA ASP A 77 7.75 -4.24 22.92
C ASP A 77 6.98 -5.50 23.38
#